data_AF-L9LTF4-F1
#
_entry.id   AF-L9LTF4-F1
#
_cell.length_a   1.000
_cell.length_b   1.000
_cell.length_c   1.000
_cell.angle_alpha   90.00
_cell.angle_beta   90.00
_cell.angle_gamma   90.00
#
_symmetry.space_group_name_H-M   'P 1'
#
loop_
_entity.id
_entity.type
_entity.pdbx_description
1 polymer ?
#
loop_
_entity_poly.entity_id
_entity_poly.type
_entity_poly.pdbx_seq_one_letter_code
_entity_poly.pdbx_strand_id
1 'polypeptide(L)'
;MHTFNGVEAISALQSGKTVLCRHIGGLLDFDELNQFPATVFFTNDHEFCIKRETFTLADIKFTKPVQPHDLESGQEIFIVMPTCILRTKYDPEHGDICLSVANGFAQLDEENAKLQLQAFGKTFGYIITEIEVKDGFSEKPKKARNTKKSVEQESSQVVEKKPVISIESELQLYLDGLRACTTLAEIETTLFNVDKVGFSAEQKLEITMAKERKIAEFNQPKAIESQENISLSEDPITSEDNSPALHPYQSVVDELMERLKIVKTPTEANALYKYTVHWTEEERKPVMSAIHKRLAEFNPPEKSQSSLMVRIQESKTLVDLAKLEEEIIQCDPAIHERLFSYANQRRTELTLNNEFPWEEQK
;
A
#
# COMPACT_ATOMS: atom_id res chain seq x y z
N MET A 1 -26.05 -2.24 -20.29
CA MET A 1 -26.42 -1.43 -19.10
C MET A 1 -27.50 -2.21 -18.36
N HIS A 2 -27.32 -2.53 -17.07
CA HIS A 2 -28.33 -3.26 -16.30
C HIS A 2 -29.36 -2.25 -15.79
N THR A 3 -30.64 -2.50 -16.10
CA THR A 3 -31.77 -1.67 -15.67
C THR A 3 -32.50 -2.36 -14.54
N PHE A 4 -32.99 -1.60 -13.57
CA PHE A 4 -33.60 -2.12 -12.37
C PHE A 4 -34.88 -1.36 -12.00
N ASN A 5 -35.65 -1.93 -11.08
CA ASN A 5 -36.95 -1.41 -10.66
C ASN A 5 -36.80 -0.25 -9.65
N GLY A 6 -37.92 0.38 -9.29
CA GLY A 6 -37.92 1.52 -8.36
C GLY A 6 -37.39 1.19 -6.95
N VAL A 7 -37.58 -0.04 -6.46
CA VAL A 7 -37.09 -0.45 -5.12
C VAL A 7 -35.57 -0.56 -5.13
N GLU A 8 -35.00 -1.19 -6.16
CA GLU A 8 -33.56 -1.30 -6.37
C GLU A 8 -32.92 0.08 -6.61
N ALA A 9 -33.62 0.97 -7.31
CA ALA A 9 -33.20 2.36 -7.50
C ALA A 9 -33.11 3.13 -6.19
N ILE A 10 -34.06 2.94 -5.27
CA ILE A 10 -34.00 3.54 -3.93
C ILE A 10 -32.81 2.98 -3.13
N SER A 11 -32.56 1.67 -3.20
CA SER A 11 -31.39 1.05 -2.56
C SER A 11 -30.06 1.59 -3.11
N ALA A 12 -29.99 1.80 -4.43
CA ALA A 12 -28.83 2.44 -5.07
C ALA A 12 -28.63 3.89 -4.59
N LEU A 13 -29.71 4.67 -4.42
CA LEU A 13 -29.63 6.03 -3.87
C LEU A 13 -29.18 6.01 -2.39
N GLN A 14 -29.67 5.07 -1.59
CA GLN A 14 -29.28 4.92 -0.18
C GLN A 14 -27.81 4.53 -0.02
N SER A 15 -27.25 3.78 -0.97
CA SER A 15 -25.80 3.48 -1.03
C SER A 15 -24.96 4.61 -1.63
N GLY A 16 -25.55 5.79 -1.88
CA GLY A 16 -24.85 6.98 -2.39
C GLY A 16 -24.59 6.97 -3.89
N LYS A 17 -25.18 6.03 -4.64
CA LYS A 17 -25.00 5.94 -6.10
C LYS A 17 -25.96 6.89 -6.80
N THR A 18 -25.51 7.48 -7.91
CA THR A 18 -26.35 8.36 -8.73
C THR A 18 -27.22 7.52 -9.65
N VAL A 19 -28.53 7.72 -9.62
CA VAL A 19 -29.50 6.98 -10.44
C VAL A 19 -30.09 7.88 -11.52
N LEU A 20 -30.22 7.34 -12.73
CA LEU A 20 -30.94 7.95 -13.85
C LEU A 20 -32.25 7.22 -14.09
N CYS A 21 -33.21 7.91 -14.70
CA CYS A 21 -34.57 7.45 -14.92
C CYS A 21 -34.97 7.61 -16.38
N ARG A 22 -35.76 6.67 -16.90
CA ARG A 22 -36.38 6.74 -18.22
C ARG A 22 -37.73 6.04 -18.21
N HIS A 23 -38.64 6.43 -19.09
CA HIS A 23 -39.83 5.63 -19.38
C HIS A 23 -39.48 4.28 -20.02
N ILE A 24 -40.19 3.22 -19.64
CA ILE A 24 -40.01 1.88 -20.19
C ILE A 24 -40.26 1.91 -21.70
N GLY A 25 -39.30 1.40 -22.48
CA GLY A 25 -39.37 1.38 -23.95
C GLY A 25 -39.18 2.76 -24.58
N GLY A 26 -38.78 3.76 -23.82
CA GLY A 26 -38.41 5.08 -24.33
C GLY A 26 -37.22 4.99 -25.29
N LEU A 27 -37.33 5.67 -26.43
CA LEU A 27 -36.24 5.78 -27.41
C LEU A 27 -35.13 6.75 -26.98
N LEU A 28 -35.43 7.59 -25.99
CA LEU A 28 -34.53 8.61 -25.44
C LEU A 28 -33.50 7.99 -24.48
N ASP A 29 -32.44 8.73 -24.20
CA ASP A 29 -31.45 8.32 -23.20
C ASP A 29 -32.00 8.47 -21.77
N PHE A 30 -31.25 7.96 -20.80
CA PHE A 30 -31.59 8.09 -19.38
C PHE A 30 -31.33 9.52 -18.88
N ASP A 31 -32.33 10.10 -18.24
CA ASP A 31 -32.29 11.47 -17.72
C ASP A 31 -32.08 11.50 -16.19
N GLU A 32 -31.68 12.66 -15.69
CA GLU A 32 -31.49 12.87 -14.25
C GLU A 32 -32.83 12.83 -13.51
N LEU A 33 -32.82 12.24 -12.32
CA LEU A 33 -34.02 12.03 -11.52
C LEU A 33 -34.75 13.33 -11.13
N ASN A 34 -34.03 14.46 -11.08
CA ASN A 34 -34.59 15.78 -10.80
C ASN A 34 -35.61 16.26 -11.86
N GLN A 35 -35.63 15.65 -13.04
CA GLN A 35 -36.59 15.94 -14.10
C GLN A 35 -37.92 15.20 -13.93
N PHE A 36 -37.98 14.23 -13.01
CA PHE A 36 -39.13 13.35 -12.80
C PHE A 36 -39.77 13.59 -11.44
N PRO A 37 -41.10 13.39 -11.31
CA PRO A 37 -41.76 13.42 -10.01
C PRO A 37 -41.34 12.21 -9.16
N ALA A 38 -41.29 12.34 -7.84
CA ALA A 38 -40.93 11.25 -6.93
C ALA A 38 -41.84 10.00 -7.02
N THR A 39 -43.00 10.12 -7.68
CA THR A 39 -43.89 8.99 -7.94
C THR A 39 -43.29 7.93 -8.87
N VAL A 40 -42.26 8.27 -9.66
CA VAL A 40 -41.66 7.33 -10.63
C VAL A 40 -41.12 6.04 -9.99
N PHE A 41 -40.72 6.08 -8.71
CA PHE A 41 -40.26 4.88 -8.00
C PHE A 41 -41.37 3.87 -7.72
N PHE A 42 -42.63 4.30 -7.78
CA PHE A 42 -43.80 3.49 -7.48
C PHE A 42 -44.60 3.14 -8.72
N THR A 43 -44.29 3.77 -9.85
CA THR A 43 -44.98 3.55 -11.11
C THR A 43 -44.18 2.56 -11.96
N ASN A 44 -44.85 1.49 -12.41
CA ASN A 44 -44.22 0.41 -13.20
C ASN A 44 -44.05 0.80 -14.69
N ASP A 45 -43.93 2.08 -14.98
CA ASP A 45 -43.79 2.69 -16.31
C ASP A 45 -42.43 3.35 -16.53
N HIS A 46 -41.55 3.32 -15.51
CA HIS A 46 -40.18 3.80 -15.58
C HIS A 46 -39.17 2.69 -15.26
N GLU A 47 -38.00 2.80 -15.85
CA GLU A 47 -36.82 1.99 -15.58
C GLU A 47 -35.67 2.88 -15.12
N PHE A 48 -34.81 2.31 -14.26
CA PHE A 48 -33.72 3.04 -13.64
C PHE A 48 -32.38 2.40 -13.99
N CYS A 49 -31.32 3.21 -14.05
CA CYS A 49 -29.96 2.72 -14.18
C CYS A 49 -28.98 3.55 -13.33
N ILE A 50 -27.83 2.98 -12.94
CA ILE A 50 -26.81 3.71 -12.18
C ILE A 50 -25.98 4.53 -13.16
N LYS A 51 -25.89 5.85 -12.92
CA LYS A 51 -24.96 6.74 -13.61
C LYS A 51 -23.54 6.35 -13.21
N ARG A 52 -22.79 5.76 -14.14
CA ARG A 52 -21.36 5.50 -13.94
C ARG A 52 -20.62 6.83 -14.06
N GLU A 53 -19.84 7.17 -13.02
CA GLU A 53 -18.99 8.35 -13.05
C GLU A 53 -17.97 8.20 -14.19
N THR A 54 -17.77 9.23 -14.99
CA THR A 54 -16.81 9.22 -16.11
C THR A 54 -15.60 10.08 -15.77
N PHE A 55 -14.42 9.61 -16.14
CA PHE A 55 -13.14 10.30 -15.95
C PHE A 55 -12.49 10.57 -17.31
N THR A 56 -11.63 11.60 -17.39
CA THR A 56 -10.90 11.94 -18.62
C THR A 56 -9.39 11.86 -18.36
N LEU A 57 -8.68 11.04 -19.14
CA LEU A 57 -7.23 10.88 -19.07
C LEU A 57 -6.65 10.94 -20.48
N ALA A 58 -5.63 11.78 -20.70
CA ALA A 58 -5.02 11.98 -22.02
C ALA A 58 -6.06 12.26 -23.14
N ASP A 59 -7.04 13.13 -22.86
CA ASP A 59 -8.19 13.44 -23.75
C ASP A 59 -9.11 12.27 -24.10
N ILE A 60 -8.96 11.12 -23.44
CA ILE A 60 -9.83 9.96 -23.60
C ILE A 60 -10.75 9.89 -22.39
N LYS A 61 -12.06 9.89 -22.66
CA LYS A 61 -13.11 9.80 -21.64
C LYS A 61 -13.57 8.35 -21.49
N PHE A 62 -13.56 7.83 -20.28
CA PHE A 62 -14.02 6.47 -19.97
C PHE A 62 -14.65 6.42 -18.56
N THR A 63 -15.36 5.34 -18.22
CA THR A 63 -15.94 5.17 -16.87
C THR A 63 -14.88 4.99 -15.80
N LYS A 64 -15.14 5.51 -14.61
CA LYS A 64 -14.28 5.30 -13.45
C LYS A 64 -14.14 3.80 -13.18
N PRO A 65 -12.92 3.30 -12.88
CA PRO A 65 -12.72 1.90 -12.54
C PRO A 65 -13.59 1.46 -11.37
N VAL A 66 -14.05 0.21 -11.41
CA VAL A 66 -14.93 -0.35 -10.39
C VAL A 66 -14.14 -0.68 -9.12
N GLN A 67 -14.76 -0.48 -7.95
CA GLN A 67 -14.17 -0.82 -6.66
C GLN A 67 -14.62 -2.20 -6.16
N PRO A 68 -13.83 -2.87 -5.30
CA PRO A 68 -14.19 -4.18 -4.76
C PRO A 68 -15.53 -4.22 -4.03
N HIS A 69 -15.94 -3.11 -3.40
CA HIS A 69 -17.20 -3.01 -2.66
C HIS A 69 -18.43 -2.89 -3.57
N ASP A 70 -18.24 -2.58 -4.86
CA ASP A 70 -19.32 -2.41 -5.84
C ASP A 70 -19.58 -3.68 -6.67
N LEU A 71 -18.83 -4.75 -6.41
CA LEU A 71 -18.88 -5.99 -7.15
C LEU A 71 -19.47 -7.14 -6.34
N GLU A 72 -20.30 -7.93 -7.00
CA GLU A 72 -20.81 -9.19 -6.46
C GLU A 72 -19.94 -10.36 -6.92
N SER A 73 -19.80 -11.38 -6.07
CA SER A 73 -19.05 -12.60 -6.43
C SER A 73 -19.70 -13.28 -7.64
N GLY A 74 -18.89 -13.62 -8.64
CA GLY A 74 -19.33 -14.20 -9.91
C GLY A 74 -19.72 -13.17 -10.98
N GLN A 75 -19.66 -11.87 -10.70
CA GLN A 75 -19.97 -10.81 -11.67
C GLN A 75 -18.90 -10.72 -12.76
N GLU A 76 -19.32 -10.60 -14.03
CA GLU A 76 -18.39 -10.46 -15.16
C GLU A 76 -17.72 -9.07 -15.14
N ILE A 77 -16.39 -9.09 -15.20
CA ILE A 77 -15.53 -7.90 -15.18
C ILE A 77 -14.44 -8.01 -16.25
N PHE A 78 -13.90 -6.86 -16.63
CA PHE A 78 -12.85 -6.70 -17.62
C PHE A 78 -11.62 -6.08 -16.94
N ILE A 79 -10.56 -6.88 -16.78
CA ILE A 79 -9.30 -6.43 -16.18
C ILE A 79 -8.38 -5.90 -17.28
N VAL A 80 -7.94 -4.66 -17.12
CA VAL A 80 -6.99 -3.97 -17.98
C VAL A 80 -5.57 -4.44 -17.65
N MET A 81 -4.98 -5.23 -18.53
CA MET A 81 -3.57 -5.63 -18.42
C MET A 81 -2.73 -4.86 -19.46
N PRO A 82 -1.40 -4.80 -19.30
CA PRO A 82 -0.53 -4.01 -20.18
C PRO A 82 -0.60 -4.38 -21.67
N THR A 83 -0.96 -5.61 -22.00
CA THR A 83 -0.95 -6.13 -23.38
C THR A 83 -2.34 -6.54 -23.91
N CYS A 84 -3.33 -6.67 -23.04
CA CYS A 84 -4.68 -7.14 -23.41
C CYS A 84 -5.68 -6.88 -22.29
N ILE A 85 -6.97 -7.08 -22.58
CA ILE A 85 -8.04 -7.06 -21.58
C ILE A 85 -8.39 -8.50 -21.22
N LEU A 86 -8.43 -8.83 -19.94
CA LEU A 86 -8.89 -10.13 -19.44
C LEU A 86 -10.35 -10.05 -19.04
N ARG A 87 -11.20 -10.81 -19.72
CA ARG A 87 -12.60 -11.01 -19.32
C ARG A 87 -12.68 -12.14 -18.31
N THR A 88 -13.14 -11.86 -17.10
CA THR A 88 -13.21 -12.85 -16.01
C THR A 88 -14.42 -12.60 -15.11
N LYS A 89 -14.63 -13.49 -14.14
CA LYS A 89 -15.60 -13.26 -13.06
C LYS A 89 -14.88 -12.72 -11.84
N TYR A 90 -15.50 -11.78 -11.17
CA TYR A 90 -15.03 -11.27 -9.90
C TYR A 90 -15.14 -12.37 -8.84
N ASP A 91 -14.02 -12.67 -8.19
CA ASP A 91 -13.95 -13.60 -7.09
C ASP A 91 -13.18 -12.91 -5.95
N PRO A 92 -13.83 -12.63 -4.81
CA PRO A 92 -13.16 -11.98 -3.68
C PRO A 92 -12.04 -12.85 -3.07
N GLU A 93 -12.08 -14.17 -3.26
CA GLU A 93 -11.04 -15.09 -2.78
C GLU A 93 -9.83 -15.17 -3.74
N HIS A 94 -10.01 -14.75 -4.99
CA HIS A 94 -8.95 -14.76 -5.99
C HIS A 94 -8.07 -13.51 -5.85
N GLY A 95 -6.96 -13.65 -5.12
CA GLY A 95 -6.03 -12.56 -4.80
C GLY A 95 -5.66 -11.64 -5.98
N ASP A 96 -5.28 -12.19 -7.13
CA ASP A 96 -4.87 -11.37 -8.29
C ASP A 96 -6.03 -10.54 -8.89
N ILE A 97 -7.25 -11.11 -8.91
CA ILE A 97 -8.43 -10.43 -9.44
C ILE A 97 -8.82 -9.32 -8.47
N CYS A 98 -8.90 -9.63 -7.17
CA CYS A 98 -9.19 -8.65 -6.13
C CYS A 98 -8.19 -7.49 -6.12
N LEU A 99 -6.89 -7.79 -6.24
CA LEU A 99 -5.82 -6.78 -6.30
C LEU A 99 -5.92 -5.92 -7.56
N SER A 100 -6.25 -6.52 -8.71
CA SER A 100 -6.44 -5.78 -9.96
C SER A 100 -7.62 -4.81 -9.86
N VAL A 101 -8.72 -5.22 -9.23
CA VAL A 101 -9.87 -4.36 -8.96
C VAL A 101 -9.49 -3.24 -7.98
N ALA A 102 -8.86 -3.57 -6.85
CA ALA A 102 -8.48 -2.60 -5.82
C ALA A 102 -7.52 -1.52 -6.35
N ASN A 103 -6.65 -1.86 -7.29
CA ASN A 103 -5.71 -0.94 -7.92
C ASN A 103 -6.32 -0.14 -9.10
N GLY A 104 -7.62 -0.31 -9.38
CA GLY A 104 -8.32 0.46 -10.42
C GLY A 104 -8.05 -0.03 -11.84
N PHE A 105 -7.68 -1.30 -12.03
CA PHE A 105 -7.51 -1.91 -13.35
C PHE A 105 -8.75 -2.68 -13.82
N ALA A 106 -9.87 -2.63 -13.11
CA ALA A 106 -11.09 -3.34 -13.52
C ALA A 106 -12.18 -2.39 -14.03
N GLN A 107 -12.86 -2.82 -15.10
CA GLN A 107 -14.02 -2.18 -15.69
C GLN A 107 -15.18 -3.16 -15.79
N LEU A 108 -16.40 -2.63 -15.88
CA LEU A 108 -17.63 -3.41 -16.02
C LEU A 108 -18.04 -3.64 -17.48
N ASP A 109 -17.29 -3.08 -18.42
CA ASP A 109 -17.58 -3.20 -19.84
C ASP A 109 -16.29 -3.16 -20.66
N GLU A 110 -16.34 -3.81 -21.81
CA GLU A 110 -15.19 -4.01 -22.69
C GLU A 110 -14.70 -2.70 -23.32
N GLU A 111 -15.63 -1.82 -23.70
CA GLU A 111 -15.32 -0.56 -24.37
C GLU A 111 -14.55 0.38 -23.45
N ASN A 112 -15.01 0.56 -22.20
CA ASN A 112 -14.28 1.38 -21.22
C ASN A 112 -12.97 0.73 -20.80
N ALA A 113 -12.86 -0.61 -20.77
CA ALA A 113 -11.58 -1.29 -20.55
C ALA A 113 -10.56 -0.97 -21.65
N LYS A 114 -11.00 -1.00 -22.92
CA LYS A 114 -10.19 -0.61 -24.07
C LYS A 114 -9.79 0.86 -24.00
N LEU A 115 -10.74 1.76 -23.75
CA LEU A 115 -10.48 3.20 -23.62
C LEU A 115 -9.51 3.51 -22.47
N GLN A 116 -9.63 2.82 -21.33
CA GLN A 116 -8.70 2.96 -20.21
C GLN A 116 -7.28 2.56 -20.60
N LEU A 117 -7.11 1.43 -21.30
CA LEU A 117 -5.79 1.00 -21.78
C LEU A 117 -5.21 1.99 -22.80
N GLN A 118 -6.02 2.47 -23.74
CA GLN A 118 -5.63 3.52 -24.69
C GLN A 118 -5.19 4.80 -23.98
N ALA A 119 -5.92 5.20 -22.94
CA ALA A 119 -5.59 6.37 -22.14
C ALA A 119 -4.25 6.21 -21.40
N PHE A 120 -3.96 5.03 -20.84
CA PHE A 120 -2.65 4.73 -20.26
C PHE A 120 -1.53 4.83 -21.31
N GLY A 121 -1.70 4.17 -22.46
CA GLY A 121 -0.72 4.25 -23.56
C GLY A 121 -0.45 5.71 -23.96
N LYS A 122 -1.51 6.48 -24.21
CA LYS A 122 -1.42 7.87 -24.67
C LYS A 122 -0.79 8.79 -23.62
N THR A 123 -1.01 8.53 -22.33
CA THR A 123 -0.37 9.27 -21.23
C THR A 123 1.16 9.16 -21.28
N PHE A 124 1.70 8.03 -21.75
CA PHE A 124 3.14 7.79 -21.92
C PHE A 124 3.63 8.05 -23.36
N GLY A 125 2.79 8.62 -24.25
CA GLY A 125 3.15 8.91 -25.64
C GLY A 125 3.06 7.72 -26.60
N TYR A 126 2.47 6.60 -26.18
CA TYR A 126 2.22 5.43 -27.02
C TYR A 126 0.78 5.41 -27.56
N ILE A 127 0.58 4.85 -28.74
CA ILE A 127 -0.75 4.66 -29.32
C ILE A 127 -1.04 3.16 -29.34
N ILE A 128 -2.01 2.73 -28.54
CA ILE A 128 -2.46 1.34 -28.48
C ILE A 128 -3.74 1.24 -29.30
N THR A 129 -3.69 0.63 -30.49
CA THR A 129 -4.86 0.52 -31.39
C THR A 129 -5.50 -0.87 -31.35
N GLU A 130 -4.68 -1.92 -31.33
CA GLU A 130 -5.14 -3.30 -31.34
C GLU A 130 -5.12 -3.86 -29.92
N ILE A 131 -6.30 -4.00 -29.33
CA ILE A 131 -6.47 -4.52 -27.98
C ILE A 131 -7.23 -5.84 -28.06
N GLU A 132 -6.52 -6.92 -27.78
CA GLU A 132 -7.12 -8.25 -27.66
C GLU A 132 -7.88 -8.38 -26.34
N VAL A 133 -9.04 -9.03 -26.41
CA VAL A 133 -9.82 -9.44 -25.22
C VAL A 133 -9.66 -10.94 -25.07
N LYS A 134 -9.05 -11.37 -23.96
CA LYS A 134 -8.82 -12.77 -23.63
C LYS A 134 -9.86 -13.24 -22.64
N ASP A 135 -10.43 -14.41 -22.91
CA ASP A 135 -11.34 -15.07 -22.00
C ASP A 135 -10.58 -15.82 -20.91
N GLY A 136 -10.71 -15.35 -19.68
CA GLY A 136 -10.23 -16.00 -18.47
C GLY A 136 -11.04 -17.25 -18.08
N PHE A 137 -12.11 -17.57 -18.82
CA PHE A 137 -13.02 -18.70 -18.57
C PHE A 137 -12.44 -20.09 -18.85
N SER A 138 -11.12 -20.23 -19.01
CA SER A 138 -10.51 -21.53 -19.27
C SER A 138 -10.43 -22.39 -18.00
N GLU A 139 -11.55 -23.01 -17.62
CA GLU A 139 -11.53 -24.23 -16.82
C GLU A 139 -10.96 -25.36 -17.68
N LYS A 140 -9.65 -25.63 -17.57
CA LYS A 140 -9.13 -26.93 -18.00
C LYS A 140 -9.10 -27.89 -16.81
N PRO A 141 -9.75 -29.07 -16.90
CA PRO A 141 -9.83 -30.02 -15.81
C PRO A 141 -8.43 -30.57 -15.51
N LYS A 142 -8.10 -30.65 -14.21
CA LYS A 142 -6.92 -31.34 -13.70
C LYS A 142 -6.96 -32.81 -14.16
N LYS A 143 -6.31 -33.14 -15.28
CA LYS A 143 -6.10 -34.55 -15.67
C LYS A 143 -5.02 -35.14 -14.77
N ALA A 144 -5.47 -35.96 -13.82
CA ALA A 144 -4.63 -36.89 -13.07
C ALA A 144 -3.82 -37.76 -14.04
N ARG A 145 -2.49 -37.74 -13.92
CA ARG A 145 -1.58 -38.51 -14.77
C ARG A 145 -1.15 -39.76 -14.02
N ASN A 146 -1.81 -40.88 -14.29
CA ASN A 146 -1.33 -42.21 -13.95
C ASN A 146 -0.12 -42.57 -14.83
N THR A 147 0.90 -43.10 -14.19
CA THR A 147 2.19 -43.51 -14.72
C THR A 147 2.08 -44.78 -15.58
N LYS A 148 2.62 -44.79 -16.80
CA LYS A 148 3.45 -45.88 -17.36
C LYS A 148 4.14 -45.47 -18.69
N LYS A 149 5.46 -45.68 -18.69
CA LYS A 149 6.50 -45.49 -19.73
C LYS A 149 6.19 -46.25 -21.03
N SER A 150 6.62 -45.82 -22.22
CA SER A 150 8.00 -45.89 -22.74
C SER A 150 8.28 -44.87 -23.87
N VAL A 151 9.32 -44.03 -23.76
CA VAL A 151 10.63 -44.03 -24.49
C VAL A 151 10.44 -43.79 -26.01
N GLU A 152 10.91 -42.69 -26.62
CA GLU A 152 12.33 -42.44 -26.95
C GLU A 152 12.63 -40.97 -27.39
N GLN A 153 13.80 -40.46 -26.96
CA GLN A 153 14.67 -39.34 -27.49
C GLN A 153 14.10 -37.90 -27.57
N GLU A 154 14.38 -36.93 -26.67
CA GLU A 154 15.61 -36.29 -26.13
C GLU A 154 16.44 -35.42 -27.10
N SER A 155 16.12 -34.11 -27.13
CA SER A 155 17.10 -33.02 -27.23
C SER A 155 16.66 -31.84 -26.34
N SER A 156 17.63 -31.26 -25.66
CA SER A 156 17.58 -30.45 -24.43
C SER A 156 16.75 -29.16 -24.44
N GLN A 157 15.88 -29.01 -23.43
CA GLN A 157 15.41 -27.72 -22.90
C GLN A 157 15.95 -27.53 -21.48
N VAL A 158 16.45 -26.33 -21.22
CA VAL A 158 16.95 -25.87 -19.90
C VAL A 158 15.76 -25.71 -18.95
N VAL A 159 15.82 -26.43 -17.83
CA VAL A 159 14.83 -26.44 -16.75
C VAL A 159 15.08 -25.27 -15.80
N GLU A 160 14.12 -24.36 -15.68
CA GLU A 160 13.98 -23.49 -14.50
C GLU A 160 13.46 -24.33 -13.33
N LYS A 161 14.32 -24.54 -12.32
CA LYS A 161 13.98 -25.19 -11.06
C LYS A 161 13.24 -24.19 -10.16
N LYS A 162 11.96 -24.46 -9.84
CA LYS A 162 11.36 -23.93 -8.60
C LYS A 162 12.00 -24.66 -7.41
N PRO A 163 12.45 -23.98 -6.35
CA PRO A 163 13.01 -24.67 -5.20
C PRO A 163 11.89 -25.40 -4.46
N VAL A 164 12.06 -26.71 -4.29
CA VAL A 164 11.24 -27.49 -3.36
C VAL A 164 11.70 -27.10 -1.96
N ILE A 165 10.98 -26.18 -1.34
CA ILE A 165 11.14 -25.83 0.08
C ILE A 165 10.65 -27.05 0.87
N SER A 166 11.45 -27.54 1.81
CA SER A 166 11.07 -28.66 2.67
C SER A 166 9.87 -28.24 3.54
N ILE A 167 8.92 -29.14 3.80
CA ILE A 167 7.74 -28.88 4.67
C ILE A 167 8.18 -28.38 6.06
N GLU A 168 9.39 -28.76 6.48
CA GLU A 168 10.01 -28.31 7.74
C GLU A 168 10.47 -26.84 7.71
N SER A 169 10.96 -26.36 6.56
CA SER A 169 11.23 -24.92 6.36
C SER A 169 9.95 -24.09 6.30
N GLU A 170 8.84 -24.67 5.83
CA GLU A 170 7.55 -24.01 5.81
C GLU A 170 6.94 -23.91 7.22
N LEU A 171 7.08 -24.96 8.05
CA LEU A 171 6.75 -24.91 9.48
C LEU A 171 7.51 -23.79 10.20
N GLN A 172 8.82 -23.68 9.97
CA GLN A 172 9.65 -22.64 10.59
C GLN A 172 9.20 -21.23 10.18
N LEU A 173 8.76 -21.05 8.94
CA LEU A 173 8.22 -19.77 8.44
C LEU A 173 6.95 -19.35 9.18
N TYR A 174 6.04 -20.29 9.46
CA TYR A 174 4.84 -20.00 10.26
C TYR A 174 5.18 -19.70 11.72
N LEU A 175 6.13 -20.41 12.31
CA LEU A 175 6.56 -20.17 13.69
C LEU A 175 7.26 -18.80 13.85
N ASP A 176 8.11 -18.42 12.91
CA ASP A 176 8.78 -17.11 12.93
C ASP A 176 7.80 -15.97 12.59
N GLY A 177 6.86 -16.20 11.67
CA GLY A 177 5.74 -15.29 11.40
C GLY A 177 4.88 -15.03 12.63
N LEU A 178 4.53 -16.07 13.38
CA LEU A 178 3.79 -15.96 14.64
C LEU A 178 4.56 -15.20 15.73
N ARG A 179 5.89 -15.35 15.79
CA ARG A 179 6.74 -14.60 16.74
C ARG A 179 6.74 -13.11 16.44
N ALA A 180 6.71 -12.74 15.16
CA ALA A 180 6.73 -11.35 14.68
C ALA A 180 5.36 -10.63 14.77
N CYS A 181 4.26 -11.36 15.00
CA CYS A 181 2.93 -10.77 15.11
C CYS A 181 2.80 -9.86 16.35
N THR A 182 2.23 -8.67 16.16
CA THR A 182 2.02 -7.65 17.20
C THR A 182 0.55 -7.44 17.54
N THR A 183 -0.36 -8.02 16.75
CA THR A 183 -1.81 -7.95 16.96
C THR A 183 -2.49 -9.29 16.74
N LEU A 184 -3.70 -9.47 17.28
CA LEU A 184 -4.49 -10.69 17.12
C LEU A 184 -4.93 -10.94 15.66
N ALA A 185 -5.18 -9.87 14.89
CA ALA A 185 -5.57 -9.97 13.47
C ALA A 185 -4.41 -10.46 12.57
N GLU A 186 -3.18 -10.09 12.90
CA GLU A 186 -1.98 -10.59 12.21
C GLU A 186 -1.76 -12.09 12.48
N ILE A 187 -2.07 -12.58 13.69
CA ILE A 187 -2.02 -14.02 14.01
C ILE A 187 -3.03 -14.80 13.15
N GLU A 188 -4.23 -14.27 12.95
CA GLU A 188 -5.24 -14.93 12.13
C GLU A 188 -4.85 -14.93 10.65
N THR A 189 -4.30 -13.82 10.16
CA THR A 189 -3.82 -13.70 8.78
C THR A 189 -2.63 -14.63 8.50
N THR A 190 -1.68 -14.73 9.43
CA THR A 190 -0.52 -15.63 9.30
C THR A 190 -0.93 -17.10 9.36
N LEU A 191 -2.05 -17.45 9.98
CA LEU A 191 -2.54 -18.83 10.06
C LEU A 191 -3.59 -19.20 9.01
N PHE A 192 -4.04 -18.25 8.18
CA PHE A 192 -5.16 -18.42 7.25
C PHE A 192 -4.99 -19.58 6.25
N ASN A 193 -3.76 -19.89 5.85
CA ASN A 193 -3.48 -20.96 4.88
C ASN A 193 -2.84 -22.22 5.50
N VAL A 194 -2.71 -22.32 6.82
CA VAL A 194 -2.04 -23.45 7.49
C VAL A 194 -2.68 -24.79 7.16
N ASP A 195 -4.00 -24.83 6.97
CA ASP A 195 -4.71 -26.07 6.60
C ASP A 195 -4.48 -26.51 5.16
N LYS A 196 -4.01 -25.61 4.27
CA LYS A 196 -3.70 -25.92 2.87
C LYS A 196 -2.29 -26.48 2.67
N VAL A 197 -1.39 -26.30 3.65
CA VAL A 197 0.05 -26.67 3.54
C VAL A 197 0.31 -28.16 3.80
N GLY A 198 -0.69 -28.92 4.27
CA GLY A 198 -0.56 -30.38 4.42
C GLY A 198 0.35 -30.82 5.57
N PHE A 199 0.47 -30.00 6.63
CA PHE A 199 1.22 -30.33 7.85
C PHE A 199 0.73 -31.63 8.53
N SER A 200 1.66 -32.36 9.14
CA SER A 200 1.33 -33.52 9.98
C SER A 200 0.56 -33.09 11.23
N ALA A 201 -0.13 -34.04 11.89
CA ALA A 201 -0.88 -33.75 13.11
C ALA A 201 -0.01 -33.16 14.23
N GLU A 202 1.26 -33.58 14.32
CA GLU A 202 2.23 -33.07 15.30
C GLU A 202 2.64 -31.63 15.00
N GLN A 203 2.84 -31.30 13.72
CA GLN A 203 3.22 -29.95 13.27
C GLN A 203 2.06 -28.95 13.43
N LYS A 204 0.82 -29.38 13.16
CA LYS A 204 -0.37 -28.57 13.43
C LYS A 204 -0.55 -28.31 14.92
N LEU A 205 -0.25 -29.30 15.76
CA LEU A 205 -0.28 -29.14 17.21
C LEU A 205 0.75 -28.10 17.68
N GLU A 206 1.96 -28.12 17.13
CA GLU A 206 3.02 -27.16 17.45
C GLU A 206 2.65 -25.71 17.07
N ILE A 207 2.10 -25.51 15.86
CA ILE A 207 1.58 -24.20 15.42
C ILE A 207 0.43 -23.73 16.34
N THR A 208 -0.45 -24.65 16.75
CA THR A 208 -1.57 -24.34 17.64
C THR A 208 -1.08 -23.94 19.04
N MET A 209 -0.10 -24.66 19.59
CA MET A 209 0.54 -24.31 20.86
C MET A 209 1.28 -22.97 20.79
N ALA A 210 1.94 -22.67 19.66
CA ALA A 210 2.60 -21.38 19.44
C ALA A 210 1.58 -20.22 19.36
N LYS A 211 0.45 -20.45 18.67
CA LYS A 211 -0.69 -19.52 18.63
C LYS A 211 -1.23 -19.24 20.03
N GLU A 212 -1.52 -20.28 20.81
CA GLU A 212 -2.05 -20.15 22.17
C GLU A 212 -1.07 -19.45 23.11
N ARG A 213 0.23 -19.76 23.02
CA ARG A 213 1.27 -19.06 23.77
C ARG A 213 1.32 -17.57 23.42
N LYS A 214 1.23 -17.22 22.14
CA LYS A 214 1.25 -15.83 21.69
C LYS A 214 0.00 -15.06 22.14
N ILE A 215 -1.18 -15.69 22.05
CA ILE A 215 -2.42 -15.12 22.58
C ILE A 215 -2.33 -14.95 24.11
N ALA A 216 -1.69 -15.88 24.81
CA ALA A 216 -1.45 -15.76 26.25
C ALA A 216 -0.48 -14.61 26.58
N GLU A 217 0.55 -14.34 25.76
CA GLU A 217 1.41 -13.15 25.90
C GLU A 217 0.61 -11.85 25.77
N PHE A 218 -0.38 -11.79 24.87
CA PHE A 218 -1.27 -10.64 24.73
C PHE A 218 -2.27 -10.50 25.88
N ASN A 219 -2.66 -11.62 26.50
CA ASN A 219 -3.61 -11.65 27.61
C ASN A 219 -2.94 -11.59 29.00
N GLN A 220 -1.61 -11.58 29.07
CA GLN A 220 -0.92 -11.32 30.34
C GLN A 220 -1.05 -9.83 30.69
N PRO A 221 -1.53 -9.47 31.90
CA PRO A 221 -1.35 -8.12 32.40
C PRO A 221 0.16 -7.89 32.47
N LYS A 222 0.62 -6.85 31.78
CA LYS A 222 2.02 -6.42 31.71
C LYS A 222 2.60 -6.43 33.12
N ALA A 223 3.40 -7.43 33.44
CA ALA A 223 4.13 -7.49 34.69
C ALA A 223 5.09 -6.29 34.69
N ILE A 224 4.73 -5.29 35.50
CA ILE A 224 5.61 -4.21 35.88
C ILE A 224 6.73 -4.88 36.70
N GLU A 225 7.92 -5.01 36.11
CA GLU A 225 9.12 -5.18 36.92
C GLU A 225 9.24 -3.96 37.81
N SER A 226 9.13 -4.24 39.10
CA SER A 226 9.04 -3.32 40.20
C SER A 226 10.43 -2.84 40.58
N GLN A 227 10.58 -1.53 40.80
CA GLN A 227 11.43 -0.84 41.79
C GLN A 227 11.42 0.65 41.41
N GLU A 228 11.02 1.65 42.21
CA GLU A 228 10.73 1.75 43.63
C GLU A 228 9.67 2.85 43.87
N ASN A 229 8.85 2.62 44.91
CA ASN A 229 8.05 3.56 45.69
C ASN A 229 8.07 5.04 45.31
N ILE A 230 6.90 5.60 44.96
CA ILE A 230 6.28 6.73 45.66
C ILE A 230 4.77 6.44 45.72
N SER A 231 4.26 6.19 46.93
CA SER A 231 2.82 6.26 47.25
C SER A 231 2.35 7.69 47.08
N LEU A 232 1.12 7.89 46.58
CA LEU A 232 0.16 8.88 47.09
C LEU A 232 -1.20 8.65 46.40
N SER A 233 -2.05 7.95 47.17
CA SER A 233 -3.52 8.01 47.25
C SER A 233 -4.32 8.61 46.09
N GLU A 234 -5.21 7.75 45.59
CA GLU A 234 -6.44 8.09 44.89
C GLU A 234 -7.29 9.08 45.72
N ASP A 235 -7.83 10.10 45.05
CA ASP A 235 -9.18 10.57 45.33
C ASP A 235 -9.90 10.84 43.99
N PRO A 236 -11.14 10.33 43.81
CA PRO A 236 -11.85 10.38 42.55
C PRO A 236 -12.73 11.64 42.46
N ILE A 237 -12.65 12.35 41.33
CA ILE A 237 -13.72 13.26 40.91
C ILE A 237 -14.19 12.84 39.54
N THR A 238 -15.29 12.09 39.55
CA THR A 238 -16.27 12.04 38.48
C THR A 238 -16.72 13.45 38.12
N SER A 239 -16.63 13.82 36.85
CA SER A 239 -17.61 14.72 36.24
C SER A 239 -17.79 14.32 34.78
N GLU A 240 -18.87 13.60 34.55
CA GLU A 240 -19.61 13.74 33.30
C GLU A 240 -20.03 15.21 33.20
N ASP A 241 -19.67 15.89 32.11
CA ASP A 241 -20.53 16.94 31.59
C ASP A 241 -20.39 17.08 30.07
N ASN A 242 -21.55 17.17 29.43
CA ASN A 242 -21.78 17.35 28.01
C ASN A 242 -21.86 18.86 27.74
N SER A 243 -20.86 19.45 27.07
CA SER A 243 -21.01 20.52 26.04
C SER A 243 -19.67 21.22 25.75
N PRO A 244 -19.46 21.74 24.52
CA PRO A 244 -18.17 22.20 24.04
C PRO A 244 -17.81 23.58 24.61
N ALA A 245 -17.10 23.58 25.74
CA ALA A 245 -16.38 24.77 26.16
C ALA A 245 -15.22 24.99 25.18
N LEU A 246 -15.43 25.95 24.28
CA LEU A 246 -14.43 26.54 23.40
C LEU A 246 -13.28 27.09 24.25
N HIS A 247 -12.32 26.25 24.63
CA HIS A 247 -10.99 26.75 24.95
C HIS A 247 -10.52 27.46 23.68
N PRO A 248 -10.20 28.77 23.73
CA PRO A 248 -9.78 29.50 22.54
C PRO A 248 -8.65 28.70 21.89
N TYR A 249 -8.77 28.35 20.62
CA TYR A 249 -7.77 27.59 19.87
C TYR A 249 -6.34 28.06 20.19
N GLN A 250 -6.16 29.39 20.30
CA GLN A 250 -4.92 30.04 20.69
C GLN A 250 -4.36 29.58 22.05
N SER A 251 -5.20 29.40 23.06
CA SER A 251 -4.79 28.93 24.40
C SER A 251 -4.23 27.51 24.35
N VAL A 252 -4.83 26.63 23.55
CA VAL A 252 -4.37 25.24 23.43
C VAL A 252 -3.08 25.17 22.61
N VAL A 253 -2.96 26.01 21.58
CA VAL A 253 -1.70 26.18 20.83
C VAL A 253 -0.58 26.65 21.75
N ASP A 254 -0.81 27.70 22.55
CA ASP A 254 0.20 28.26 23.43
C ASP A 254 0.66 27.24 24.49
N GLU A 255 -0.27 26.47 25.06
CA GLU A 255 0.02 25.39 26.02
C GLU A 255 0.86 24.27 25.39
N LEU A 256 0.54 23.83 24.15
CA LEU A 256 1.32 22.82 23.43
C LEU A 256 2.72 23.32 23.08
N MET A 257 2.84 24.60 22.73
CA MET A 257 4.12 25.25 22.45
C MET A 257 4.98 25.40 23.71
N GLU A 258 4.37 25.60 24.88
CA GLU A 258 5.08 25.60 26.16
C GLU A 258 5.54 24.20 26.56
N ARG A 259 4.68 23.18 26.39
CA ARG A 259 5.06 21.77 26.59
C ARG A 259 6.24 21.37 25.73
N LEU A 260 6.28 21.78 24.45
CA LEU A 260 7.40 21.50 23.54
C LEU A 260 8.75 22.01 24.03
N LYS A 261 8.78 23.11 24.78
CA LYS A 261 10.02 23.67 25.36
C LYS A 261 10.55 22.81 26.50
N ILE A 262 9.67 22.13 27.22
CA ILE A 262 10.00 21.34 28.42
C ILE A 262 10.31 19.89 28.05
N VAL A 263 9.70 19.37 26.98
CA VAL A 263 9.91 18.00 26.49
C VAL A 263 11.39 17.72 26.24
N LYS A 264 11.85 16.55 26.71
CA LYS A 264 13.25 16.11 26.62
C LYS A 264 13.44 14.85 25.77
N THR A 265 12.35 14.18 25.36
CA THR A 265 12.43 12.94 24.58
C THR A 265 11.66 13.05 23.26
N PRO A 266 12.13 12.38 22.18
CA PRO A 266 11.41 12.34 20.90
C PRO A 266 10.00 11.75 21.02
N THR A 267 9.82 10.75 21.89
CA THR A 267 8.55 10.06 22.11
C THR A 267 7.50 11.00 22.72
N GLU A 268 7.89 11.83 23.69
CA GLU A 268 7.01 12.84 24.27
C GLU A 268 6.63 13.92 23.25
N ALA A 269 7.57 14.36 22.40
CA ALA A 269 7.29 15.32 21.34
C ALA A 269 6.30 14.75 20.30
N ASN A 270 6.45 13.46 19.95
CA ASN A 270 5.52 12.76 19.07
C ASN A 270 4.14 12.52 19.70
N ALA A 271 4.04 12.40 21.03
CA ALA A 271 2.75 12.27 21.71
C ALA A 271 1.88 13.53 21.53
N LEU A 272 2.49 14.70 21.33
CA LEU A 272 1.76 15.96 21.15
C LEU A 272 0.93 16.02 19.86
N TYR A 273 1.24 15.17 18.86
CA TYR A 273 0.43 15.03 17.65
C TYR A 273 -1.02 14.66 17.97
N LYS A 274 -1.24 13.83 19.01
CA LYS A 274 -2.57 13.32 19.38
C LYS A 274 -3.55 14.45 19.71
N TYR A 275 -3.06 15.54 20.30
CA TYR A 275 -3.88 16.70 20.65
C TYR A 275 -4.26 17.58 19.45
N THR A 276 -3.61 17.38 18.30
CA THR A 276 -3.86 18.15 17.05
C THR A 276 -4.66 17.39 16.00
N VAL A 277 -5.10 16.16 16.30
CA VAL A 277 -5.77 15.26 15.33
C VAL A 277 -7.12 15.79 14.85
N HIS A 278 -7.83 16.54 15.70
CA HIS A 278 -9.15 17.08 15.41
C HIS A 278 -9.11 18.52 14.85
N TRP A 279 -7.92 19.07 14.57
CA TRP A 279 -7.75 20.43 14.04
C TRP A 279 -7.77 20.45 12.51
N THR A 280 -8.09 21.61 11.93
CA THR A 280 -7.94 21.82 10.48
C THR A 280 -6.46 21.87 10.07
N GLU A 281 -6.15 21.65 8.80
CA GLU A 281 -4.77 21.62 8.31
C GLU A 281 -4.01 22.94 8.56
N GLU A 282 -4.72 24.06 8.44
CA GLU A 282 -4.17 25.41 8.67
C GLU A 282 -3.84 25.63 10.15
N GLU A 283 -4.74 25.20 11.04
CA GLU A 283 -4.61 25.29 12.49
C GLU A 283 -3.54 24.35 13.06
N ARG A 284 -3.34 23.19 12.43
CA ARG A 284 -2.34 22.21 12.85
C ARG A 284 -0.91 22.62 12.46
N LYS A 285 -0.76 23.36 11.36
CA LYS A 285 0.52 23.76 10.78
C LYS A 285 1.53 24.38 11.76
N PRO A 286 1.19 25.35 12.63
CA PRO A 286 2.15 25.96 13.56
C PRO A 286 2.71 24.96 14.57
N VAL A 287 1.84 24.15 15.20
CA VAL A 287 2.24 23.15 16.18
C VAL A 287 3.03 22.03 15.50
N MET A 288 2.62 21.59 14.32
CA MET A 288 3.33 20.58 13.52
C MET A 288 4.76 21.00 13.17
N SER A 289 4.91 22.25 12.71
CA SER A 289 6.23 22.81 12.38
C SER A 289 7.12 22.90 13.61
N ALA A 290 6.56 23.28 14.76
CA ALA A 290 7.29 23.35 16.01
C ALA A 290 7.70 21.96 16.54
N ILE A 291 6.82 20.95 16.42
CA ILE A 291 7.17 19.57 16.77
C ILE A 291 8.27 19.04 15.85
N HIS A 292 8.15 19.21 14.53
CA HIS A 292 9.20 18.80 13.58
C HIS A 292 10.54 19.47 13.89
N LYS A 293 10.53 20.76 14.22
CA LYS A 293 11.74 21.49 14.62
C LYS A 293 12.36 20.90 15.89
N ARG A 294 11.54 20.61 16.92
CA ARG A 294 12.01 20.03 18.19
C ARG A 294 12.53 18.60 18.01
N LEU A 295 11.89 17.80 17.17
CA LEU A 295 12.36 16.46 16.81
C LEU A 295 13.69 16.51 16.06
N ALA A 296 13.87 17.47 15.15
CA ALA A 296 15.13 17.72 14.48
C ALA A 296 16.23 18.21 15.43
N GLU A 297 15.90 18.78 16.60
CA GLU A 297 16.90 19.10 17.63
C GLU A 297 17.34 17.85 18.43
N PHE A 298 16.45 16.87 18.63
CA PHE A 298 16.78 15.62 19.31
C PHE A 298 17.58 14.65 18.43
N ASN A 299 17.22 14.59 17.16
CA ASN A 299 17.95 13.86 16.14
C ASN A 299 18.35 14.85 15.06
N PRO A 300 19.44 15.62 15.27
CA PRO A 300 19.94 16.51 14.23
C PRO A 300 20.06 15.68 12.96
N PRO A 301 19.35 16.04 11.86
CA PRO A 301 19.56 15.34 10.60
C PRO A 301 21.06 15.41 10.37
N GLU A 302 21.72 14.26 10.19
CA GLU A 302 23.15 14.21 9.92
C GLU A 302 23.42 15.22 8.80
N LYS A 303 24.04 16.34 9.21
CA LYS A 303 23.99 17.64 8.54
C LYS A 303 24.08 17.51 7.03
N SER A 304 22.96 17.39 6.30
CA SER A 304 22.90 17.53 4.85
C SER A 304 24.22 17.12 4.16
N GLN A 305 24.79 15.97 4.55
CA GLN A 305 26.15 15.70 4.12
C GLN A 305 25.94 15.36 2.67
N SER A 306 26.53 16.19 1.81
CA SER A 306 26.49 16.00 0.37
C SER A 306 26.70 14.51 0.10
N SER A 307 25.96 13.95 -0.86
CA SER A 307 25.93 12.50 -1.07
C SER A 307 27.35 11.94 -1.12
N LEU A 308 27.58 10.68 -0.71
CA LEU A 308 28.93 10.11 -0.61
C LEU A 308 29.74 10.31 -1.92
N MET A 309 29.07 10.24 -3.07
CA MET A 309 29.61 10.62 -4.38
C MET A 309 30.15 12.06 -4.44
N VAL A 310 29.38 13.04 -3.96
CA VAL A 310 29.78 14.45 -3.92
C VAL A 310 30.94 14.65 -2.95
N ARG A 311 30.94 13.98 -1.79
CA ARG A 311 32.06 14.02 -0.85
C ARG A 311 33.35 13.45 -1.45
N ILE A 312 33.25 12.39 -2.25
CA ILE A 312 34.38 11.82 -2.99
C ILE A 312 34.92 12.86 -3.99
N GLN A 313 34.04 13.48 -4.80
CA GLN A 313 34.44 14.48 -5.80
C GLN A 313 35.04 15.76 -5.18
N GLU A 314 34.54 16.20 -4.03
CA GLU A 314 35.02 17.40 -3.33
C GLU A 314 36.26 17.16 -2.46
N SER A 315 36.69 15.91 -2.29
CA SER A 315 37.86 15.57 -1.46
C SER A 315 39.13 16.27 -1.97
N LYS A 316 39.88 16.88 -1.05
CA LYS A 316 41.09 17.66 -1.36
C LYS A 316 42.39 16.90 -1.13
N THR A 317 42.34 15.83 -0.33
CA THR A 317 43.52 15.12 0.15
C THR A 317 43.34 13.62 -0.01
N LEU A 318 44.42 12.90 -0.34
CA LEU A 318 44.40 11.44 -0.45
C LEU A 318 44.00 10.75 0.88
N VAL A 319 44.30 11.38 2.01
CA VAL A 319 43.91 10.90 3.35
C VAL A 319 42.40 10.99 3.57
N ASP A 320 41.76 12.03 3.07
CA ASP A 320 40.30 12.20 3.18
C ASP A 320 39.59 11.24 2.23
N LEU A 321 40.14 11.04 1.03
CA LEU A 321 39.65 10.04 0.08
C LEU A 321 39.72 8.62 0.64
N ALA A 322 40.80 8.25 1.35
CA ALA A 322 40.93 6.92 1.97
C ALA A 322 39.87 6.66 3.04
N LYS A 323 39.51 7.67 3.85
CA LYS A 323 38.40 7.55 4.82
C LYS A 323 37.05 7.34 4.13
N LEU A 324 36.82 8.04 3.02
CA LEU A 324 35.61 7.85 2.23
C LEU A 324 35.58 6.46 1.57
N GLU A 325 36.73 5.89 1.19
CA GLU A 325 36.83 4.52 0.69
C GLU A 325 36.45 3.47 1.75
N GLU A 326 36.80 3.69 3.01
CA GLU A 326 36.33 2.86 4.13
C GLU A 326 34.81 2.97 4.31
N GLU A 327 34.23 4.17 4.16
CA GLU A 327 32.78 4.37 4.17
C GLU A 327 32.07 3.67 2.99
N ILE A 328 32.70 3.63 1.80
CA ILE A 328 32.16 2.88 0.66
C ILE A 328 32.05 1.40 1.00
N ILE A 329 33.04 0.81 1.67
CA ILE A 329 33.04 -0.63 2.02
C ILE A 329 31.90 -0.99 2.98
N GLN A 330 31.43 -0.04 3.78
CA GLN A 330 30.32 -0.21 4.71
C GLN A 330 28.94 -0.05 4.04
N CYS A 331 28.88 0.39 2.79
CA CYS A 331 27.66 0.58 2.04
C CYS A 331 27.13 -0.73 1.42
N ASP A 332 26.05 -0.66 0.64
CA ASP A 332 25.50 -1.80 -0.09
C ASP A 332 26.47 -2.25 -1.21
N PRO A 333 26.80 -3.56 -1.30
CA PRO A 333 27.68 -4.08 -2.36
C PRO A 333 27.29 -3.71 -3.79
N ALA A 334 26.00 -3.52 -4.08
CA ALA A 334 25.50 -3.16 -5.40
C ALA A 334 25.96 -1.77 -5.87
N ILE A 335 26.29 -0.85 -4.94
CA ILE A 335 26.73 0.51 -5.27
C ILE A 335 28.25 0.70 -5.18
N HIS A 336 29.00 -0.29 -4.70
CA HIS A 336 30.45 -0.21 -4.51
C HIS A 336 31.20 0.05 -5.82
N GLU A 337 30.90 -0.68 -6.89
CA GLU A 337 31.59 -0.54 -8.19
C GLU A 337 31.50 0.90 -8.70
N ARG A 338 30.33 1.52 -8.57
CA ARG A 338 30.09 2.89 -9.01
C ARG A 338 30.77 3.92 -8.13
N LEU A 339 30.83 3.72 -6.82
CA LEU A 339 31.49 4.67 -5.90
C LEU A 339 33.02 4.57 -5.97
N PHE A 340 33.56 3.36 -6.09
CA PHE A 340 34.99 3.15 -6.29
C PHE A 340 35.49 3.68 -7.63
N SER A 341 34.66 3.70 -8.68
CA SER A 341 35.07 4.33 -9.95
C SER A 341 35.28 5.85 -9.79
N TYR A 342 34.40 6.54 -9.05
CA TYR A 342 34.58 7.95 -8.71
C TYR A 342 35.78 8.19 -7.78
N ALA A 343 36.02 7.29 -6.81
CA ALA A 343 37.16 7.39 -5.91
C ALA A 343 38.48 7.20 -6.66
N ASN A 344 38.56 6.22 -7.56
CA ASN A 344 39.73 6.00 -8.41
C ASN A 344 40.00 7.17 -9.35
N GLN A 345 38.95 7.74 -9.97
CA GLN A 345 39.08 8.96 -10.77
C GLN A 345 39.59 10.13 -9.92
N ARG A 346 39.08 10.31 -8.71
CA ARG A 346 39.55 11.38 -7.84
C ARG A 346 40.99 11.17 -7.37
N ARG A 347 41.39 9.92 -7.12
CA ARG A 347 42.77 9.57 -6.77
C ARG A 347 43.74 9.97 -7.88
N THR A 348 43.41 9.70 -9.14
CA THR A 348 44.27 10.10 -10.28
C THR A 348 44.35 11.62 -10.43
N GLU A 349 43.24 12.33 -10.24
CA GLU A 349 43.21 13.81 -10.25
C GLU A 349 44.09 14.40 -9.14
N LEU A 350 44.02 13.86 -7.92
CA LEU A 350 44.82 14.31 -6.79
C LEU A 350 46.31 13.98 -6.95
N THR A 351 46.64 12.84 -7.58
CA THR A 351 48.05 12.51 -7.88
C THR A 351 48.63 13.38 -8.98
N LEU A 352 47.87 13.68 -10.05
CA LEU A 352 48.31 14.57 -11.13
C LEU A 352 48.54 16.00 -10.64
N ASN A 353 47.67 16.50 -9.77
CA ASN A 353 47.83 17.84 -9.18
C ASN A 353 49.00 17.94 -8.20
N ASN A 354 49.46 16.82 -7.64
CA ASN A 354 50.64 16.76 -6.76
C ASN A 354 51.96 16.60 -7.52
N GLU A 355 51.94 16.34 -8.84
CA GLU A 355 53.16 16.02 -9.62
C GLU A 355 53.90 17.24 -10.21
N PHE A 356 53.42 18.48 -10.06
CA PHE A 356 54.15 19.66 -10.57
C PHE A 356 54.53 20.73 -9.50
N PRO A 357 55.49 20.46 -8.61
CA PRO A 357 56.04 21.50 -7.73
C PRO A 357 57.22 22.32 -8.30
N TRP A 358 57.76 22.00 -9.50
CA TRP A 358 59.10 22.49 -9.88
C TRP A 358 59.22 23.29 -11.20
N GLU A 359 58.12 23.67 -11.88
CA GLU A 359 58.22 24.47 -13.12
C GLU A 359 58.19 26.00 -12.94
N GLU A 360 58.12 26.51 -11.71
CA GLU A 360 58.20 27.96 -11.43
C GLU A 360 59.52 28.34 -10.75
N GLN A 361 60.63 28.18 -11.47
CA GLN A 361 61.82 29.01 -11.26
C GLN A 361 62.38 29.42 -12.61
N LYS A 362 61.98 30.59 -13.09
CA LYS A 362 62.67 31.32 -14.14
C LYS A 362 62.77 32.80 -13.79
#